data_AF-A0A7L0J6Y7-F1
#
_entry.id   AF-A0A7L0J6Y7-F1
#
_cell.length_a   1.000
_cell.length_b   1.000
_cell.length_c   1.000
_cell.angle_alpha   90.00
_cell.angle_beta   90.00
_cell.angle_gamma   90.00
#
_symmetry.space_group_name_H-M   'P 1'
#
loop_
_entity.id
_entity.type
_entity.pdbx_description
1 polymer ?
#
loop_
_entity_poly.entity_id
_entity_poly.type
_entity_poly.pdbx_seq_one_letter_code
_entity_poly.pdbx_strand_id
1 'polypeptide(L)'
;VLAEPGNTAESVIDPDMEALFQDFLGREVPMVATASARPPAQPYHYVLRDPEQKGLCLRDGQLVATSLQGASAALEEPISVVPNRHLERRRCPLIVGIRGGTRALSCGTGPEPQLHLEDVGLLELFSREGDDAKPFTFYKTFGGSTHTFEAAAFPGLFLSTAPHPGEALAMAPLHRATAFYLRPK
;
A
#
# COMPACT_ATOMS: atom_id res chain seq x y z
N VAL A 1 -13.64 7.83 -41.70
CA VAL A 1 -12.71 7.26 -40.72
C VAL A 1 -12.85 8.07 -39.45
N LEU A 2 -13.59 7.56 -38.48
CA LEU A 2 -13.78 8.20 -37.18
C LEU A 2 -12.51 7.94 -36.37
N ALA A 3 -11.89 9.01 -35.88
CA ALA A 3 -10.74 8.92 -34.98
C ALA A 3 -11.26 8.59 -33.57
N GLU A 4 -10.88 7.42 -33.07
CA GLU A 4 -11.01 7.05 -31.66
C GLU A 4 -10.16 8.03 -30.82
N PRO A 5 -10.68 8.60 -29.72
CA PRO A 5 -9.85 9.33 -28.78
C PRO A 5 -8.99 8.32 -28.02
N GLY A 6 -7.70 8.32 -28.32
CA GLY A 6 -6.69 7.58 -27.56
C GLY A 6 -6.74 8.01 -26.10
N ASN A 7 -7.30 7.15 -25.25
CA ASN A 7 -7.13 7.24 -23.81
C ASN A 7 -5.76 6.68 -23.44
N THR A 8 -4.71 7.41 -23.80
CA THR A 8 -3.40 7.22 -23.19
C THR A 8 -3.41 8.10 -21.95
N ALA A 9 -3.99 7.59 -20.87
CA ALA A 9 -3.72 8.16 -19.55
C ALA A 9 -2.20 8.02 -19.35
N GLU A 10 -1.47 9.11 -19.51
CA GLU A 10 -0.09 9.21 -19.04
C GLU A 10 -0.12 8.77 -17.58
N SER A 11 0.37 7.57 -17.32
CA SER A 11 0.55 7.05 -15.97
C SER A 11 1.54 7.98 -15.30
N VAL A 12 1.06 8.93 -14.51
CA VAL A 12 1.90 9.81 -13.71
C VAL A 12 2.73 8.91 -12.81
N ILE A 13 4.03 8.81 -13.12
CA ILE A 13 4.96 7.94 -12.39
C ILE A 13 5.17 8.59 -11.03
N ASP A 14 4.83 7.88 -9.97
CA ASP A 14 5.11 8.30 -8.60
C ASP A 14 6.61 8.12 -8.31
N PRO A 15 7.41 9.19 -8.16
CA PRO A 15 8.86 9.09 -8.04
C PRO A 15 9.32 8.31 -6.80
N ASP A 16 8.58 8.40 -5.69
CA ASP A 16 8.92 7.70 -4.45
C ASP A 16 8.74 6.19 -4.61
N MET A 17 7.73 5.77 -5.38
CA MET A 17 7.54 4.36 -5.71
C MET A 17 8.64 3.84 -6.63
N GLU A 18 9.13 4.64 -7.58
CA GLU A 18 10.26 4.21 -8.40
C GLU A 18 11.50 3.95 -7.54
N ALA A 19 11.83 4.87 -6.62
CA ALA A 19 12.95 4.69 -5.69
C ALA A 19 12.79 3.42 -4.84
N LEU A 20 11.59 3.19 -4.28
CA LEU A 20 11.29 1.98 -3.50
C LEU A 20 11.59 0.70 -4.29
N PHE A 21 11.06 0.56 -5.50
CA PHE A 21 11.26 -0.66 -6.27
C PHE A 21 12.71 -0.79 -6.77
N GLN A 22 13.42 0.31 -7.04
CA GLN A 22 14.85 0.29 -7.36
C GLN A 22 15.73 -0.15 -6.19
N ASP A 23 15.36 0.21 -4.96
CA ASP A 23 16.10 -0.17 -3.76
C ASP A 23 15.96 -1.64 -3.42
N PHE A 24 14.77 -2.20 -3.60
CA PHE A 24 14.50 -3.61 -3.31
C PHE A 24 14.82 -4.57 -4.46
N LEU A 25 14.50 -4.20 -5.70
CA LEU A 25 14.55 -5.11 -6.86
C LEU A 25 15.62 -4.74 -7.89
N GLY A 26 16.23 -3.56 -7.75
CA GLY A 26 17.13 -3.01 -8.78
C GLY A 26 16.40 -2.55 -10.04
N ARG A 27 17.19 -2.30 -11.09
CA ARG A 27 16.70 -1.90 -12.43
C ARG A 27 16.25 -3.12 -13.21
N GLU A 28 15.19 -3.00 -14.01
CA GLU A 28 14.73 -4.03 -14.96
C GLU A 28 15.69 -4.26 -16.17
N VAL A 29 16.96 -3.86 -16.07
CA VAL A 29 17.92 -3.97 -17.19
C VAL A 29 18.85 -5.16 -16.97
N PRO A 30 19.00 -6.09 -17.94
CA PRO A 30 19.95 -7.18 -17.80
C PRO A 30 21.36 -6.67 -18.09
N MET A 31 22.13 -6.37 -17.04
CA MET A 31 23.59 -6.39 -17.18
C MET A 31 24.29 -6.65 -15.85
N VAL A 32 25.13 -7.69 -15.90
CA VAL A 32 26.26 -8.06 -15.04
C VAL A 32 26.52 -7.08 -13.89
N ALA A 33 26.00 -7.38 -12.70
CA ALA A 33 26.34 -6.66 -11.48
C ALA A 33 27.31 -7.50 -10.64
N THR A 34 28.51 -6.97 -10.44
CA THR A 34 29.44 -7.44 -9.41
C THR A 34 28.78 -7.26 -8.04
N ALA A 35 28.77 -8.34 -7.26
CA ALA A 35 28.19 -8.38 -5.93
C ALA A 35 29.00 -7.50 -4.97
N SER A 36 28.63 -6.22 -4.87
CA SER A 36 28.85 -5.43 -3.66
C SER A 36 27.64 -5.64 -2.77
N ALA A 37 27.88 -5.98 -1.50
CA ALA A 37 26.81 -6.22 -0.52
C ALA A 37 26.05 -4.91 -0.31
N ARG A 38 24.94 -4.73 -1.03
CA ARG A 38 24.02 -3.62 -0.80
C ARG A 38 23.49 -3.77 0.62
N PRO A 39 23.47 -2.71 1.45
CA PRO A 39 22.83 -2.78 2.75
C PRO A 39 21.38 -3.26 2.58
N PRO A 40 20.84 -4.04 3.53
CA PRO A 40 19.49 -4.58 3.41
C PRO A 40 18.49 -3.42 3.29
N ALA A 41 17.66 -3.48 2.25
CA ALA A 41 16.62 -2.48 2.02
C ALA A 41 15.63 -2.46 3.20
N GLN A 42 15.16 -1.28 3.57
CA GLN A 42 14.24 -1.08 4.69
C GLN A 42 12.86 -0.69 4.15
N PRO A 43 11.76 -1.06 4.84
CA PRO A 43 10.43 -0.63 4.44
C PRO A 43 10.33 0.89 4.35
N TYR A 44 9.62 1.40 3.35
CA TYR A 44 9.34 2.83 3.25
C TYR A 44 8.12 3.17 4.09
N HIS A 45 8.09 4.38 4.65
CA HIS A 45 7.05 4.79 5.58
C HIS A 45 6.27 5.98 5.05
N TYR A 46 4.94 5.89 5.17
CA TYR A 46 4.05 6.94 4.71
C TYR A 46 2.93 7.19 5.71
N VAL A 47 2.58 8.46 5.85
CA VAL A 47 1.33 8.88 6.47
C VAL A 47 0.22 8.81 5.43
N LEU A 48 -0.87 8.15 5.80
CA LEU A 48 -2.06 7.98 4.97
C LEU A 48 -3.20 8.80 5.56
N ARG A 49 -3.79 9.70 4.75
CA ARG A 49 -4.99 10.48 5.14
C ARG A 49 -6.04 10.43 4.05
N ASP A 50 -7.30 10.35 4.43
CA ASP A 50 -8.39 10.43 3.46
C ASP A 50 -8.71 11.89 3.06
N PRO A 51 -9.65 12.15 2.12
CA PRO A 51 -9.98 13.50 1.68
C PRO A 51 -10.52 14.40 2.79
N GLU A 52 -11.12 13.81 3.84
CA GLU A 52 -11.58 14.52 5.04
C GLU A 52 -10.45 14.77 6.06
N GLN A 53 -9.19 14.49 5.69
CA GLN A 53 -8.01 14.62 6.53
C GLN A 53 -8.00 13.71 7.76
N LYS A 54 -8.78 12.62 7.75
CA LYS A 54 -8.68 11.58 8.80
C LYS A 54 -7.41 10.77 8.57
N GLY A 55 -6.58 10.68 9.60
CA GLY A 55 -5.37 9.86 9.61
C GLY A 55 -5.63 8.50 10.25
N LEU A 56 -4.74 7.55 9.98
CA LEU A 56 -4.82 6.22 10.58
C LEU A 56 -4.24 6.23 12.00
N CYS A 57 -4.88 5.51 12.92
CA CYS A 57 -4.33 5.19 14.23
C CYS A 57 -4.64 3.74 14.58
N LEU A 58 -3.85 3.14 15.46
CA LEU A 58 -4.08 1.79 15.96
C LEU A 58 -4.96 1.85 17.22
N ARG A 59 -6.13 1.21 17.20
CA ARG A 59 -7.05 1.07 18.34
C ARG A 59 -7.54 -0.37 18.44
N ASP A 60 -7.40 -0.97 19.61
CA ASP A 60 -7.86 -2.34 19.89
C ASP A 60 -7.39 -3.38 18.85
N GLY A 61 -6.17 -3.20 18.35
CA GLY A 61 -5.58 -4.09 17.33
C GLY A 61 -6.07 -3.85 15.90
N GLN A 62 -6.90 -2.84 15.65
CA GLN A 62 -7.40 -2.47 14.32
C GLN A 62 -6.90 -1.08 13.90
N LEU A 63 -6.72 -0.89 12.60
CA LEU A 63 -6.48 0.44 12.05
C LEU A 63 -7.80 1.19 11.94
N VAL A 64 -7.85 2.41 12.42
CA VAL A 64 -9.03 3.26 12.45
C VAL A 64 -8.70 4.61 11.86
N ALA A 65 -9.55 5.10 10.96
CA ALA A 65 -9.44 6.45 10.41
C ALA A 65 -10.19 7.45 11.28
N THR A 66 -9.49 8.46 11.81
CA THR A 66 -10.08 9.49 12.67
C THR A 66 -9.38 10.83 12.50
N SER A 67 -10.00 11.91 12.96
CA SER A 67 -9.34 13.22 13.03
C SER A 67 -8.22 13.18 14.07
N LEU A 68 -6.98 13.42 13.64
CA LEU A 68 -5.79 13.42 14.48
C LEU A 68 -5.20 14.84 14.50
N GLN A 69 -5.58 15.62 15.51
CA GLN A 69 -5.17 17.02 15.69
C GLN A 69 -4.72 17.28 17.14
N GLY A 70 -3.87 18.30 17.32
CA GLY A 70 -3.30 18.64 18.62
C GLY A 70 -2.59 17.45 19.27
N ALA A 71 -2.91 17.16 20.53
CA ALA A 71 -2.29 16.04 21.27
C ALA A 71 -2.53 14.67 20.61
N SER A 72 -3.63 14.47 19.89
CA SER A 72 -3.93 13.19 19.23
C SER A 72 -3.09 12.94 17.98
N ALA A 73 -2.39 13.94 17.44
CA ALA A 73 -1.51 13.77 16.28
C ALA A 73 -0.38 12.76 16.54
N ALA A 74 0.05 12.60 17.80
CA ALA A 74 1.05 11.60 18.18
C ALA A 74 0.57 10.14 18.04
N LEU A 75 -0.74 9.92 17.85
CA LEU A 75 -1.33 8.59 17.64
C LEU A 75 -1.37 8.19 16.15
N GLU A 76 -0.92 9.06 15.25
CA GLU A 76 -0.92 8.78 13.81
C GLU A 76 0.04 7.63 13.48
N GLU A 77 -0.54 6.51 13.04
CA GLU A 77 0.17 5.30 12.68
C GLU A 77 0.49 5.34 11.18
N PRO A 78 1.78 5.41 10.80
CA PRO A 78 2.17 5.32 9.40
C PRO A 78 1.98 3.90 8.88
N ILE A 79 1.73 3.80 7.58
CA ILE A 79 1.93 2.53 6.89
C ILE A 79 3.41 2.33 6.57
N SER A 80 3.82 1.08 6.56
CA SER A 80 5.11 0.61 6.06
C SER A 80 4.87 -0.18 4.79
N VAL A 81 5.72 -0.02 3.77
CA VAL A 81 5.57 -0.72 2.50
C VAL A 81 6.89 -1.27 1.99
N VAL A 82 6.79 -2.43 1.33
CA VAL A 82 7.85 -3.03 0.50
C VAL A 82 7.19 -3.51 -0.80
N PRO A 83 7.90 -3.62 -1.93
CA PRO A 83 7.29 -4.14 -3.15
C PRO A 83 7.00 -5.64 -3.03
N ASN A 84 6.00 -6.14 -3.76
CA ASN A 84 5.88 -7.57 -4.00
C ASN A 84 6.61 -7.93 -5.32
N ARG A 85 7.68 -8.73 -5.23
CA ARG A 85 8.53 -9.10 -6.37
C ARG A 85 7.93 -10.14 -7.32
N HIS A 86 6.86 -10.83 -6.90
CA HIS A 86 6.21 -11.87 -7.68
C HIS A 86 5.02 -11.37 -8.50
N LEU A 87 4.63 -10.11 -8.31
CA LEU A 87 3.54 -9.45 -9.05
C LEU A 87 4.08 -8.40 -10.02
N GLU A 88 3.28 -8.05 -11.02
CA GLU A 88 3.69 -7.15 -12.10
C GLU A 88 4.06 -5.75 -11.56
N ARG A 89 5.36 -5.39 -11.62
CA ARG A 89 5.92 -4.13 -11.13
C ARG A 89 5.18 -2.89 -11.64
N ARG A 90 4.74 -2.89 -12.91
CA ARG A 90 4.01 -1.77 -13.54
C ARG A 90 2.70 -1.42 -12.83
N ARG A 91 2.10 -2.37 -12.12
CA ARG A 91 0.88 -2.18 -11.33
C ARG A 91 1.14 -1.68 -9.91
N CYS A 92 2.40 -1.41 -9.56
CA CYS A 92 2.85 -0.97 -8.24
C CYS A 92 2.30 -1.84 -7.09
N PRO A 93 2.62 -3.15 -7.06
CA PRO A 93 2.20 -4.05 -5.98
C PRO A 93 3.01 -3.80 -4.70
N LEU A 94 2.33 -3.42 -3.62
CA LEU A 94 2.94 -3.13 -2.34
C LEU A 94 2.46 -4.11 -1.28
N ILE A 95 3.38 -4.78 -0.58
CA ILE A 95 3.07 -5.44 0.68
C ILE A 95 2.96 -4.33 1.73
N VAL A 96 1.82 -4.26 2.42
CA VAL A 96 1.50 -3.18 3.36
C VAL A 96 1.51 -3.68 4.80
N GLY A 97 2.01 -2.85 5.71
CA GLY A 97 2.02 -3.14 7.15
C GLY A 97 2.11 -1.87 7.98
N ILE A 98 2.34 -2.02 9.28
CA ILE A 98 2.49 -0.92 10.25
C ILE A 98 3.66 -1.20 11.20
N ARG A 99 3.89 -0.30 12.17
CA ARG A 99 4.91 -0.49 13.21
C ARG A 99 6.31 -0.77 12.63
N GLY A 100 6.69 0.01 11.63
CA GLY A 100 7.97 -0.13 10.93
C GLY A 100 8.06 -1.39 10.05
N GLY A 101 6.93 -2.04 9.77
CA GLY A 101 6.85 -3.26 8.97
C GLY A 101 6.97 -4.55 9.78
N THR A 102 6.74 -4.50 11.08
CA THR A 102 6.73 -5.68 11.96
C THR A 102 5.38 -6.39 12.01
N ARG A 103 4.31 -5.75 11.55
CA ARG A 103 2.96 -6.32 11.43
C ARG A 103 2.40 -6.01 10.05
N ALA A 104 1.87 -7.01 9.35
CA ALA A 104 1.35 -6.88 8.00
C ALA A 104 -0.16 -6.70 7.99
N LEU A 105 -0.66 -5.94 7.00
CA LEU A 105 -2.08 -5.75 6.74
C LEU A 105 -2.54 -6.81 5.74
N SER A 106 -3.41 -7.72 6.18
CA SER A 106 -3.96 -8.82 5.39
C SER A 106 -5.39 -8.52 4.99
N CYS A 107 -5.77 -8.82 3.75
CA CYS A 107 -7.16 -8.86 3.31
C CYS A 107 -7.83 -10.23 3.54
N GLY A 108 -7.10 -11.19 4.12
CA GLY A 108 -7.56 -12.54 4.37
C GLY A 108 -7.43 -13.47 3.15
N THR A 109 -7.64 -14.77 3.41
CA THR A 109 -7.59 -15.85 2.40
C THR A 109 -8.94 -16.57 2.27
N GLY A 110 -9.94 -16.12 3.03
CA GLY A 110 -11.28 -16.68 3.03
C GLY A 110 -12.09 -16.30 1.78
N PRO A 111 -13.32 -16.83 1.65
CA PRO A 111 -14.22 -16.48 0.56
C PRO A 111 -14.67 -15.01 0.60
N GLU A 112 -14.67 -14.42 1.80
CA GLU A 112 -14.99 -13.02 2.02
C GLU A 112 -13.74 -12.23 2.44
N PRO A 113 -13.59 -11.01 1.93
CA PRO A 113 -12.47 -10.12 2.26
C PRO A 113 -12.59 -9.64 3.70
N GLN A 114 -11.57 -9.91 4.52
CA GLN A 114 -11.51 -9.45 5.92
C GLN A 114 -10.18 -8.77 6.20
N LEU A 115 -10.23 -7.46 6.40
CA LEU A 115 -9.04 -6.66 6.69
C LEU A 115 -8.62 -6.86 8.15
N HIS A 116 -7.39 -7.30 8.39
CA HIS A 116 -6.84 -7.49 9.73
C HIS A 116 -5.32 -7.38 9.74
N LEU A 117 -4.75 -7.25 10.94
CA LEU A 117 -3.30 -7.19 11.14
C LEU A 117 -2.79 -8.55 11.60
N GLU A 118 -1.70 -9.01 10.99
CA GLU A 118 -0.99 -10.22 11.36
C GLU A 118 0.40 -9.88 11.89
N ASP A 119 0.86 -10.63 12.90
CA ASP A 119 2.20 -10.46 13.51
C ASP A 119 3.28 -11.14 12.66
N VAL A 120 3.39 -10.69 11.41
CA VAL A 120 4.39 -11.12 10.41
C VAL A 120 5.07 -9.90 9.80
N GLY A 121 6.39 -9.99 9.63
CA GLY A 121 7.21 -8.88 9.12
C GLY A 121 7.15 -8.73 7.61
N LEU A 122 7.21 -7.49 7.11
CA LEU A 122 7.15 -7.23 5.66
C LEU A 122 8.38 -7.75 4.92
N LEU A 123 9.56 -7.67 5.53
CA LEU A 123 10.78 -8.22 4.94
C LEU A 123 10.75 -9.76 4.88
N GLU A 124 10.08 -10.40 5.85
CA GLU A 124 9.83 -11.84 5.79
C GLU A 124 8.89 -12.17 4.63
N LEU A 125 7.74 -11.47 4.52
CA LEU A 125 6.80 -11.65 3.41
C LEU A 125 7.44 -11.37 2.04
N PHE A 126 8.28 -10.35 1.95
CA PHE A 126 9.05 -10.03 0.75
C PHE A 126 9.96 -11.20 0.30
N SER A 127 10.59 -11.87 1.27
CA SER A 127 11.46 -13.02 1.01
C SER A 127 10.71 -14.32 0.74
N ARG A 128 9.39 -14.38 0.92
CA ARG A 128 8.59 -15.56 0.51
C ARG A 128 8.57 -15.69 -1.00
N GLU A 129 8.29 -16.90 -1.47
CA GLU A 129 8.25 -17.26 -2.89
C GLU A 129 6.80 -17.39 -3.36
N GLY A 130 6.55 -17.13 -4.65
CA GLY A 130 5.22 -17.28 -5.25
C GLY A 130 4.16 -16.31 -4.68
N ASP A 131 2.94 -16.82 -4.53
CA ASP A 131 1.74 -16.02 -4.21
C ASP A 131 1.50 -15.85 -2.69
N ASP A 132 2.41 -16.31 -1.82
CA ASP A 132 2.23 -16.30 -0.36
C ASP A 132 2.01 -14.89 0.23
N ALA A 133 2.60 -13.87 -0.37
CA ALA A 133 2.45 -12.48 0.06
C ALA A 133 1.21 -11.78 -0.54
N LYS A 134 0.47 -12.44 -1.44
CA LYS A 134 -0.67 -11.84 -2.14
C LYS A 134 -1.80 -11.36 -1.22
N PRO A 135 -2.16 -12.05 -0.13
CA PRO A 135 -3.16 -11.54 0.82
C PRO A 135 -2.74 -10.25 1.54
N PHE A 136 -1.44 -9.94 1.54
CA PHE A 136 -0.87 -8.75 2.16
C PHE A 136 -0.56 -7.64 1.14
N THR A 137 -0.85 -7.89 -0.13
CA THR A 137 -0.44 -7.02 -1.23
C THR A 137 -1.59 -6.18 -1.75
N PHE A 138 -1.33 -4.90 -1.95
CA PHE A 138 -2.25 -3.94 -2.53
C PHE A 138 -1.61 -3.24 -3.73
N TYR A 139 -2.32 -3.16 -4.85
CA TYR A 139 -1.91 -2.39 -6.02
C TYR A 139 -2.20 -0.91 -5.78
N LYS A 140 -1.13 -0.11 -5.79
CA LYS A 140 -1.25 1.34 -5.61
C LYS A 140 -1.43 2.03 -6.96
N THR A 141 -2.43 2.90 -7.07
CA THR A 141 -2.57 3.81 -8.21
C THR A 141 -2.36 5.26 -7.78
N PHE A 142 -2.14 6.16 -8.75
CA PHE A 142 -2.04 7.59 -8.52
C PHE A 142 -2.96 8.35 -9.47
N GLY A 143 -3.97 9.01 -8.92
CA GLY A 143 -4.96 9.82 -9.64
C GLY A 143 -4.58 11.30 -9.73
N GLY A 144 -3.29 11.65 -9.63
CA GLY A 144 -2.77 13.01 -9.73
C GLY A 144 -2.62 13.76 -8.40
N SER A 145 -3.48 13.52 -7.41
CA SER A 145 -3.32 14.09 -6.05
C SER A 145 -3.58 13.09 -4.93
N THR A 146 -4.29 12.01 -5.24
CA THR A 146 -4.65 10.94 -4.31
C THR A 146 -4.28 9.59 -4.90
N HIS A 147 -4.23 8.60 -4.02
CA HIS A 147 -3.87 7.23 -4.31
C HIS A 147 -5.01 6.31 -3.90
N THR A 148 -5.11 5.16 -4.56
CA THR A 148 -5.98 4.06 -4.13
C THR A 148 -5.15 2.80 -3.98
N PHE A 149 -5.64 1.86 -3.18
CA PHE A 149 -4.95 0.61 -2.84
C PHE A 149 -5.89 -0.56 -3.05
N GLU A 150 -5.83 -1.20 -4.22
CA GLU A 150 -6.66 -2.35 -4.58
C GLU A 150 -6.07 -3.65 -4.00
N ALA A 151 -6.86 -4.48 -3.32
CA ALA A 151 -6.42 -5.75 -2.77
C ALA A 151 -6.05 -6.75 -3.88
N ALA A 152 -4.83 -7.26 -3.88
CA ALA A 152 -4.37 -8.18 -4.92
C ALA A 152 -5.06 -9.54 -4.87
N ALA A 153 -5.52 -9.98 -3.69
CA ALA A 153 -6.29 -11.21 -3.52
C ALA A 153 -7.81 -11.02 -3.80
N PHE A 154 -8.31 -9.77 -3.80
CA PHE A 154 -9.72 -9.45 -4.05
C PHE A 154 -9.86 -8.30 -5.06
N PRO A 155 -9.73 -8.59 -6.37
CA PRO A 155 -9.84 -7.58 -7.42
C PRO A 155 -11.15 -6.78 -7.34
N GLY A 156 -11.06 -5.47 -7.56
CA GLY A 156 -12.17 -4.53 -7.47
C GLY A 156 -12.48 -4.02 -6.06
N LEU A 157 -11.80 -4.53 -5.03
CA LEU A 157 -11.91 -4.04 -3.66
C LEU A 157 -10.68 -3.25 -3.26
N PHE A 158 -10.90 -2.11 -2.64
CA PHE A 158 -9.89 -1.14 -2.28
C PHE A 158 -9.91 -0.88 -0.78
N LEU A 159 -8.76 -0.53 -0.20
CA LEU A 159 -8.75 0.06 1.14
C LEU A 159 -9.70 1.25 1.17
N SER A 160 -10.50 1.35 2.22
CA SER A 160 -11.51 2.39 2.39
C SER A 160 -11.56 2.82 3.84
N THR A 161 -11.63 4.13 4.06
CA THR A 161 -12.11 4.61 5.35
C THR A 161 -13.60 4.30 5.46
N ALA A 162 -14.01 3.92 6.67
CA ALA A 162 -15.40 3.70 6.98
C ALA A 162 -16.17 5.03 7.01
N PRO A 163 -17.48 5.02 6.74
CA PRO A 163 -18.28 6.24 6.65
C PRO A 163 -18.39 6.98 7.99
N HIS A 164 -18.38 6.27 9.12
CA HIS A 164 -18.44 6.91 10.43
C HIS A 164 -17.05 6.96 11.10
N PRO A 165 -16.71 8.07 11.79
CA PRO A 165 -15.47 8.18 12.53
C PRO A 165 -15.33 7.09 13.59
N GLY A 166 -14.11 6.58 13.75
CA GLY A 166 -13.82 5.57 14.79
C GLY A 166 -14.06 4.13 14.34
N GLU A 167 -14.65 3.91 13.17
CA GLU A 167 -14.78 2.58 12.58
C GLU A 167 -13.45 2.10 11.98
N ALA A 168 -13.25 0.77 11.99
CA ALA A 168 -12.08 0.14 11.43
C ALA A 168 -11.95 0.40 9.93
N LEU A 169 -10.71 0.50 9.45
CA LEU A 169 -10.37 0.50 8.05
C LEU A 169 -10.94 -0.77 7.41
N ALA A 170 -11.58 -0.60 6.25
CA ALA A 170 -12.31 -1.67 5.59
C ALA A 170 -11.85 -1.80 4.14
N MET A 171 -12.48 -2.73 3.43
CA MET A 171 -12.41 -2.84 1.98
C MET A 171 -13.74 -2.49 1.34
N ALA A 172 -13.70 -1.77 0.22
CA ALA A 172 -14.88 -1.34 -0.51
C ALA A 172 -14.62 -1.20 -2.02
N PRO A 173 -15.67 -1.24 -2.86
CA PRO A 173 -15.56 -0.82 -4.25
C PRO A 173 -15.13 0.65 -4.39
N LEU A 174 -14.50 0.99 -5.53
CA LEU A 174 -13.86 2.29 -5.81
C LEU A 174 -14.75 3.55 -5.65
N HIS A 175 -16.07 3.43 -5.75
CA HIS A 175 -16.99 4.56 -5.63
C HIS A 175 -17.30 4.97 -4.18
N ARG A 176 -16.54 4.44 -3.21
CA ARG A 176 -16.62 4.79 -1.78
C ARG A 176 -15.40 5.62 -1.35
N ALA A 177 -15.18 5.79 -0.05
CA ALA A 177 -14.08 6.57 0.53
C ALA A 177 -12.72 5.83 0.43
N THR A 178 -12.26 5.57 -0.80
CA THR A 178 -11.06 4.75 -1.11
C THR A 178 -9.86 5.57 -1.58
N ALA A 179 -10.00 6.90 -1.65
CA ALA A 179 -8.94 7.82 -2.02
C ALA A 179 -8.11 8.21 -0.79
N PHE A 180 -6.80 8.27 -0.93
CA PHE A 180 -5.90 8.68 0.15
C PHE A 180 -4.83 9.65 -0.36
N TYR A 181 -4.55 10.68 0.42
CA TYR A 181 -3.27 11.39 0.35
C TYR A 181 -2.19 10.52 0.99
N LEU A 182 -1.07 10.40 0.29
CA LEU A 182 0.12 9.68 0.73
C LEU A 182 1.25 10.68 0.92
N ARG A 183 1.87 10.71 2.10
CA ARG A 183 3.00 11.60 2.39
C ARG A 183 4.14 10.80 3.02
N PRO A 184 5.40 10.94 2.56
CA PRO A 184 6.55 10.33 3.23
C PRO A 184 6.59 10.73 4.71
N LYS A 185 6.98 9.79 5.58
CA LYS A 185 7.17 10.02 7.03
C LYS A 185 8.63 10.27 7.38
#